data_AF-A0A9P7FSL6-F1
#
_entry.id   AF-A0A9P7FSL6-F1
#
_cell.length_a   1.000
_cell.length_b   1.000
_cell.length_c   1.000
_cell.angle_alpha   90.00
_cell.angle_beta   90.00
_cell.angle_gamma   90.00
#
_symmetry.space_group_name_H-M   'P 1'
#
loop_
_entity.id
_entity.type
_entity.pdbx_description
1 polymer ?
#
loop_
_entity_poly.entity_id
_entity_poly.type
_entity_poly.pdbx_seq_one_letter_code
_entity_poly.pdbx_strand_id
1 'polypeptide(L)'
;IKHLKQGAMKIDDFIVKFKALVTKSGITDLQAINLLEQNINTEIIQALFYQGKQKTVLAEATVEIFQIGHAMEMYRFMKGN
;
A
#
# COMPACT_ATOMS: atom_id res chain seq x y z
N ILE A 1 0.79 -4.95 -13.28
CA ILE A 1 0.45 -4.81 -11.84
C ILE A 1 0.84 -6.07 -11.06
N LYS A 2 0.44 -7.28 -11.48
CA LYS A 2 0.70 -8.56 -10.75
C LYS A 2 2.15 -8.86 -10.33
N HIS A 3 3.15 -8.28 -11.01
CA HIS A 3 4.57 -8.46 -10.69
C HIS A 3 5.16 -7.35 -9.80
N LEU A 4 4.41 -6.28 -9.52
CA LEU A 4 4.87 -5.24 -8.61
C LEU A 4 4.67 -5.75 -7.19
N LYS A 5 5.75 -5.92 -6.43
CA LYS A 5 5.73 -6.20 -4.99
C LYS A 5 6.41 -5.05 -4.26
N GLN A 6 5.92 -4.69 -3.08
CA GLN A 6 6.59 -3.70 -2.24
C GLN A 6 7.99 -4.21 -1.87
N GLY A 7 8.10 -5.40 -1.29
CA GLY A 7 9.40 -5.95 -0.87
C GLY A 7 10.14 -4.97 0.05
N ALA A 8 11.40 -4.67 -0.26
CA ALA A 8 12.21 -3.67 0.45
C ALA A 8 12.03 -2.23 -0.09
N MET A 9 11.13 -2.01 -1.06
CA MET A 9 10.84 -0.67 -1.59
C MET A 9 10.13 0.16 -0.53
N LYS A 10 10.52 1.44 -0.42
CA LYS A 10 9.80 2.41 0.40
C LYS A 10 8.34 2.50 -0.03
N ILE A 11 7.45 2.68 0.94
CA ILE A 11 6.02 2.71 0.70
C ILE A 11 5.63 3.79 -0.31
N ASP A 12 6.25 4.96 -0.24
CA ASP A 12 6.03 6.10 -1.15
C ASP A 12 6.31 5.70 -2.60
N ASP A 13 7.48 5.11 -2.85
CA ASP A 13 7.91 4.66 -4.18
C ASP A 13 6.99 3.58 -4.73
N PHE A 14 6.57 2.66 -3.87
CA PHE A 14 5.64 1.60 -4.24
C PHE A 14 4.28 2.17 -4.63
N ILE A 15 3.71 3.09 -3.85
CA ILE A 15 2.41 3.71 -4.12
C ILE A 15 2.45 4.52 -5.41
N VAL A 16 3.51 5.28 -5.67
CA VAL A 16 3.67 6.04 -6.92
C VAL A 16 3.68 5.09 -8.13
N LYS A 17 4.50 4.02 -8.09
CA LYS A 17 4.57 3.04 -9.17
C LYS A 17 3.25 2.28 -9.35
N PHE A 18 2.60 1.92 -8.25
CA PHE A 18 1.32 1.23 -8.25
C PHE A 18 0.24 2.08 -8.93
N LYS A 19 0.07 3.35 -8.52
CA LYS A 19 -0.90 4.27 -9.10
C LYS A 19 -0.68 4.47 -10.60
N ALA A 20 0.57 4.65 -11.04
CA ALA A 20 0.90 4.77 -12.46
C ALA A 20 0.49 3.53 -13.27
N LEU A 21 0.64 2.33 -12.71
CA LEU A 21 0.21 1.10 -13.37
C LEU A 21 -1.32 0.95 -13.38
N VAL A 22 -2.01 1.32 -12.29
CA VAL A 22 -3.48 1.28 -12.24
C VAL A 22 -4.08 2.22 -13.28
N THR A 23 -3.61 3.47 -13.37
CA THR A 23 -4.06 4.46 -14.36
C THR A 23 -3.92 3.93 -15.79
N LYS A 24 -2.87 3.17 -16.10
CA LYS A 24 -2.65 2.58 -17.43
C LYS A 24 -3.50 1.34 -17.72
N SER A 25 -4.07 0.72 -16.68
CA SER A 25 -4.75 -0.58 -16.81
C SER A 25 -6.27 -0.48 -16.96
N GLY A 26 -6.88 0.64 -16.57
CA GLY A 26 -8.34 0.84 -16.67
C GLY A 26 -9.17 -0.07 -15.75
N ILE A 27 -8.56 -0.68 -14.73
CA ILE A 27 -9.26 -1.54 -13.75
C ILE A 27 -10.04 -0.71 -12.74
N THR A 28 -11.05 -1.31 -12.11
CA THR A 28 -11.88 -0.65 -11.09
C THR A 28 -11.11 -0.45 -9.78
N ASP A 29 -11.60 0.45 -8.92
CA ASP A 29 -11.03 0.69 -7.59
C ASP A 29 -10.95 -0.59 -6.76
N LEU A 30 -12.01 -1.40 -6.74
CA LEU A 30 -12.00 -2.67 -5.99
C LEU A 30 -10.97 -3.68 -6.54
N GLN A 31 -10.81 -3.75 -7.87
CA GLN A 31 -9.78 -4.59 -8.49
C GLN A 31 -8.38 -4.08 -8.16
N ALA A 32 -8.19 -2.77 -8.16
CA ALA A 32 -6.93 -2.13 -7.78
C ALA A 32 -6.63 -2.34 -6.30
N ILE A 33 -7.59 -2.17 -5.39
CA ILE A 33 -7.43 -2.39 -3.95
C ILE A 33 -7.01 -3.84 -3.68
N ASN A 34 -7.70 -4.82 -4.28
CA ASN A 34 -7.32 -6.22 -4.11
C ASN A 34 -5.88 -6.49 -4.58
N LEU A 35 -5.48 -5.91 -5.72
CA LEU A 35 -4.09 -6.00 -6.19
C LEU A 35 -3.11 -5.26 -5.27
N LEU A 36 -3.51 -4.13 -4.69
CA LEU A 36 -2.68 -3.37 -3.76
C LEU A 36 -2.40 -4.20 -2.50
N GLU A 37 -3.45 -4.77 -1.91
CA GLU A 37 -3.36 -5.59 -0.70
C GLU A 37 -2.54 -6.87 -0.89
N GLN A 38 -2.61 -7.50 -2.06
CA GLN A 38 -1.81 -8.70 -2.38
C GLN A 38 -0.33 -8.41 -2.63
N ASN A 39 0.03 -7.15 -2.89
CA ASN A 39 1.36 -6.76 -3.35
C ASN A 39 2.16 -5.95 -2.33
N ILE A 40 1.53 -5.56 -1.23
CA ILE A 40 2.15 -4.80 -0.15
C ILE A 40 2.63 -5.71 0.99
N ASN A 41 3.49 -5.18 1.86
CA ASN A 41 3.93 -5.88 3.06
C ASN A 41 2.73 -6.28 3.94
N THR A 42 2.64 -7.56 4.28
CA THR A 42 1.55 -8.14 5.08
C THR A 42 1.36 -7.42 6.43
N GLU A 43 2.42 -6.90 7.05
CA GLU A 43 2.32 -6.15 8.30
C GLU A 43 1.50 -4.86 8.14
N ILE A 44 1.57 -4.20 6.96
CA ILE A 44 0.75 -3.01 6.66
C ILE A 44 -0.72 -3.41 6.53
N ILE A 45 -1.02 -4.55 5.91
CA ILE A 45 -2.40 -5.07 5.77
C ILE A 45 -2.98 -5.48 7.13
N GLN A 46 -2.19 -6.15 7.96
CA GLN A 46 -2.59 -6.49 9.32
C GLN A 46 -2.95 -5.22 10.11
N ALA A 47 -2.09 -4.20 10.09
CA ALA A 47 -2.37 -2.93 10.75
C ALA A 47 -3.61 -2.21 10.18
N LEU A 48 -3.81 -2.23 8.86
CA LEU A 48 -4.99 -1.66 8.20
C LEU A 48 -6.28 -2.32 8.71
N PHE A 49 -6.28 -3.65 8.82
CA PHE A 49 -7.42 -4.42 9.33
C PHE A 49 -7.66 -4.17 10.82
N TYR A 50 -6.61 -4.26 11.66
CA TYR A 50 -6.73 -4.04 13.11
C TYR A 50 -7.21 -2.62 13.46
N GLN A 51 -6.87 -1.63 12.63
CA GLN A 51 -7.30 -0.25 12.82
C GLN A 51 -8.67 0.06 12.18
N GLY A 52 -9.30 -0.90 11.48
CA GLY A 52 -10.59 -0.69 10.82
C GLY A 52 -10.54 0.36 9.70
N LYS A 53 -9.40 0.49 9.03
CA LYS A 53 -9.11 1.56 8.06
C LYS A 53 -9.29 1.16 6.59
N GLN A 54 -9.94 0.04 6.34
CA GLN A 54 -10.23 -0.43 4.98
C GLN A 54 -11.11 0.59 4.24
N LYS A 55 -10.82 0.80 2.95
CA LYS A 55 -11.55 1.73 2.09
C LYS A 55 -11.97 1.02 0.82
N THR A 56 -13.08 1.46 0.24
CA THR A 56 -13.60 0.94 -1.03
C THR A 56 -13.22 1.81 -2.22
N VAL A 57 -12.72 3.03 -1.96
CA VAL A 57 -12.20 3.97 -2.94
C VAL A 57 -10.67 3.89 -2.95
N LEU A 58 -10.08 3.72 -4.12
CA LEU A 58 -8.64 3.50 -4.25
C LEU A 58 -7.82 4.68 -3.72
N ALA A 59 -8.27 5.90 -3.99
CA ALA A 59 -7.60 7.10 -3.53
C ALA A 59 -7.45 7.10 -2.00
N GLU A 60 -8.53 6.78 -1.28
CA GLU A 60 -8.52 6.70 0.19
C GLU A 60 -7.69 5.51 0.69
N ALA A 61 -7.83 4.34 0.06
CA ALA A 61 -7.06 3.15 0.42
C ALA A 61 -5.55 3.40 0.33
N THR A 62 -5.08 4.09 -0.73
CA THR A 62 -3.66 4.42 -0.88
C THR A 62 -3.15 5.37 0.19
N VAL A 63 -3.99 6.27 0.72
CA VAL A 63 -3.61 7.20 1.80
C VAL A 63 -3.45 6.45 3.12
N GLU A 64 -4.40 5.59 3.50
CA GLU A 64 -4.31 4.83 4.75
C GLU A 64 -3.10 3.89 4.74
N ILE A 65 -2.89 3.20 3.62
CA ILE A 65 -1.74 2.34 3.42
C ILE A 65 -0.42 3.12 3.49
N PHE A 66 -0.35 4.30 2.86
CA PHE A 66 0.83 5.17 2.94
C PHE A 66 1.10 5.60 4.38
N GLN A 67 0.09 6.08 5.11
CA GLN A 67 0.26 6.53 6.49
C GLN A 67 0.77 5.41 7.40
N ILE A 68 0.20 4.21 7.28
CA ILE A 68 0.62 3.04 8.06
C ILE A 68 2.04 2.63 7.68
N GLY A 69 2.32 2.43 6.38
CA GLY A 69 3.64 2.02 5.92
C GLY A 69 4.73 3.02 6.29
N HIS A 70 4.45 4.31 6.16
CA HIS A 70 5.39 5.37 6.49
C HIS A 70 5.68 5.42 7.99
N ALA A 71 4.65 5.30 8.83
CA ALA A 71 4.84 5.22 10.28
C ALA A 71 5.70 4.00 10.68
N MET A 72 5.51 2.85 10.03
CA MET A 72 6.31 1.65 10.25
C MET A 72 7.76 1.82 9.80
N GLU A 73 7.99 2.42 8.63
CA GLU A 73 9.34 2.73 8.14
C GLU A 73 10.06 3.70 9.06
N MET A 74 9.38 4.75 9.55
CA MET A 74 9.92 5.69 10.53
C MET A 74 10.22 5.03 11.87
N TYR A 75 9.35 4.16 12.35
CA TYR A 75 9.60 3.40 13.57
C TYR A 75 10.85 2.51 13.45
N ARG A 76 11.00 1.79 12.32
CA ARG A 76 12.19 0.98 12.02
C ARG A 76 13.45 1.84 11.92
N PHE A 77 13.36 3.02 11.32
CA PHE A 77 14.47 3.97 11.24
C PHE A 77 14.89 4.47 12.65
N MET A 78 13.94 4.89 13.49
CA MET A 78 14.22 5.35 14.86
C MET A 78 14.79 4.26 15.76
N LYS A 79 14.32 3.02 15.59
CA LYS A 79 14.82 1.87 16.34
C LYS A 79 16.23 1.44 15.89
N GLY A 80 16.75 2.04 14.83
CA GLY A 80 18.08 1.77 14.30
C GLY A 80 18.20 0.32 13.82
N ASN A 81 17.39 -0.04 12.82
CA ASN A 81 17.55 -1.31 12.06
C ASN A 81 18.99 -1.82 12.06
#